data_AF-A0AAF0D2M5-F1
#
_entry.id   AF-A0AAF0D2M5-F1
#
_cell.length_a   1.000
_cell.length_b   1.000
_cell.length_c   1.000
_cell.angle_alpha   90.00
_cell.angle_beta   90.00
_cell.angle_gamma   90.00
#
_symmetry.space_group_name_H-M   'P 1'
#
loop_
_entity.id
_entity.type
_entity.pdbx_description
1 polymer ?
#
loop_
_entity_poly.entity_id
_entity_poly.type
_entity_poly.pdbx_seq_one_letter_code
_entity_poly.pdbx_strand_id
1 'polypeptide(L)'
;MFGLILLIIFIAIDFMLIPLSPVFFIFLLFPSIFLLAMLIVSKSASRGTEGAENPAVRETVSEQPPAYKESYEFSPVQRHRVHGEIKDLLNRIDLLNSELASLKREISERDRIINELKNKIEEVSEPSFSVDQAGEAEYYRELLAALEVKYASGEISLEEYNRLKSKYESKLKKY
;
A
#
# COMPACT_ATOMS: atom_id res chain seq x y z
N MET A 1 19.57 5.43 33.06
CA MET A 1 18.13 5.53 32.72
C MET A 1 17.80 6.80 31.93
N PHE A 2 18.27 7.98 32.34
CA PHE A 2 18.02 9.24 31.60
C PHE A 2 18.46 9.24 30.12
N GLY A 3 19.60 8.63 29.79
CA GLY A 3 20.08 8.58 28.40
C GLY A 3 19.19 7.78 27.44
N LEU A 4 18.51 6.74 27.94
CA LEU A 4 17.62 5.91 27.11
C LEU A 4 16.31 6.64 26.83
N ILE A 5 15.83 7.43 27.80
CA ILE A 5 14.64 8.28 27.64
C ILE A 5 14.93 9.41 26.63
N LEU A 6 16.10 10.05 26.71
CA LEU A 6 16.51 11.07 25.74
C LEU A 6 16.67 10.51 24.34
N LEU A 7 17.23 9.29 24.20
CA LEU A 7 17.34 8.61 22.91
C LEU A 7 15.96 8.35 22.28
N ILE A 8 15.00 7.86 23.07
CA ILE A 8 13.62 7.60 22.60
C ILE A 8 12.94 8.90 22.18
N ILE A 9 13.11 9.98 22.94
CA ILE A 9 12.55 11.29 22.61
C ILE A 9 13.19 11.84 21.32
N PHE A 10 14.50 11.68 21.14
CA PHE A 10 15.20 12.14 19.94
C PHE A 10 14.70 11.40 18.69
N ILE A 11 14.56 10.07 18.78
CA ILE A 11 13.99 9.24 17.71
C ILE A 11 12.55 9.64 17.40
N ALA A 12 11.73 9.93 18.42
CA ALA A 12 10.34 10.33 18.24
C ALA A 12 10.20 11.72 17.57
N ILE A 13 11.10 12.66 17.90
CA ILE A 13 11.14 14.00 17.31
C ILE A 13 11.59 13.93 15.84
N ASP A 14 12.65 13.17 15.54
CA ASP A 14 13.11 12.94 14.16
C ASP A 14 12.01 12.26 13.32
N PHE A 15 11.24 11.35 13.91
CA PHE A 15 10.11 10.70 13.26
C PHE A 15 8.91 11.64 13.02
N MET A 16 8.77 12.71 13.83
CA MET A 16 7.70 13.71 13.69
C MET A 16 8.03 14.84 12.71
N LEU A 17 9.32 15.11 12.46
CA LEU A 17 9.78 16.22 11.61
C LEU A 17 10.07 15.83 10.16
N ILE A 18 10.07 14.54 9.82
CA ILE A 18 10.17 14.10 8.42
C ILE A 18 8.77 14.21 7.80
N PRO A 19 8.55 15.08 6.79
CA PRO A 19 7.29 15.09 6.06
C PRO A 19 7.07 13.68 5.50
N LEU A 20 5.88 13.10 5.71
CA LEU A 20 5.49 11.80 5.18
C LEU A 20 5.60 11.81 3.65
N SER A 21 6.80 11.59 3.15
CA SER A 21 7.10 11.46 1.75
C SER A 21 6.58 10.09 1.30
N PRO A 22 6.07 9.97 0.07
CA PRO A 22 5.63 8.70 -0.50
C PRO A 22 6.69 7.58 -0.40
N VAL A 23 7.97 7.97 -0.35
CA VAL A 23 9.11 7.05 -0.23
C VAL A 23 9.15 6.34 1.13
N PHE A 24 8.66 6.99 2.20
CA PHE A 24 8.65 6.40 3.55
C PHE A 24 7.68 5.23 3.68
N PHE A 25 6.53 5.29 2.98
CA PHE A 25 5.58 4.19 2.90
C PHE A 25 6.14 2.96 2.19
N ILE A 26 7.02 3.16 1.21
CA ILE A 26 7.72 2.07 0.51
C ILE A 26 8.64 1.33 1.50
N PHE A 27 9.40 2.05 2.32
CA PHE A 27 10.27 1.45 3.35
C PHE A 27 9.48 0.71 4.45
N LEU A 28 8.26 1.14 4.77
CA LEU A 28 7.38 0.45 5.72
C LEU A 28 6.76 -0.84 5.15
N LEU A 29 6.55 -0.92 3.83
CA LEU A 29 5.98 -2.08 3.15
C LEU A 29 7.03 -3.18 2.84
N PHE A 30 8.29 -2.80 2.65
CA PHE A 30 9.38 -3.72 2.29
C PHE A 30 9.55 -4.93 3.24
N PRO A 31 9.55 -4.76 4.58
CA PRO A 31 9.71 -5.88 5.51
C PRO A 31 8.57 -6.91 5.42
N SER A 32 7.33 -6.44 5.22
CA SER A 32 6.16 -7.31 5.12
C SER A 32 6.16 -8.11 3.81
N ILE A 33 6.56 -7.49 2.70
CA ILE A 33 6.68 -8.15 1.39
C ILE A 33 7.81 -9.18 1.42
N PHE A 34 8.93 -8.87 2.08
CA PHE A 34 10.07 -9.78 2.21
C PHE A 34 9.73 -11.04 3.02
N LEU A 35 9.00 -10.91 4.13
CA LEU A 35 8.54 -12.06 4.93
C LEU A 35 7.58 -12.96 4.16
N LEU A 36 6.69 -12.39 3.34
CA LEU A 36 5.78 -13.16 2.51
C LEU A 36 6.53 -13.98 1.43
N ALA A 37 7.55 -13.39 0.81
CA ALA A 37 8.38 -14.09 -0.18
C ALA A 37 9.18 -15.26 0.45
N MET A 38 9.71 -15.07 1.67
CA MET A 38 10.45 -16.11 2.39
C MET A 38 9.55 -17.32 2.73
N LEU A 39 8.29 -17.07 3.12
CA LEU A 39 7.32 -18.12 3.44
C LEU A 39 6.95 -18.98 2.22
N ILE A 40 6.89 -18.38 1.03
CA ILE A 40 6.61 -19.11 -0.22
C ILE A 40 7.78 -20.04 -0.58
N VAL A 41 9.02 -19.57 -0.42
CA VAL A 41 10.23 -20.37 -0.69
C VAL A 41 10.39 -21.54 0.31
N SER A 42 9.99 -21.36 1.58
CA SER A 42 9.98 -22.48 2.53
C SER A 42 9.00 -23.60 2.16
N LYS A 43 7.94 -23.31 1.41
CA LYS A 43 6.93 -24.32 1.04
C LYS A 43 7.33 -25.13 -0.20
N SER A 44 8.23 -24.63 -1.03
CA SER A 44 8.73 -25.34 -2.23
C SER A 44 9.89 -26.29 -1.95
N ALA A 45 10.58 -26.19 -0.80
CA ALA A 45 11.68 -27.08 -0.43
C ALA A 45 11.26 -28.50 0.02
N SER A 46 9.95 -28.78 0.16
CA SER A 46 9.45 -30.08 0.64
C SER A 46 8.95 -31.02 -0.48
N ARG A 47 9.10 -30.66 -1.76
CA ARG A 47 8.65 -31.49 -2.88
C ARG A 47 9.83 -31.93 -3.76
N GLY A 48 10.34 -33.11 -3.45
CA GLY A 48 10.97 -33.99 -4.43
C GLY A 48 12.31 -34.55 -3.99
N THR A 49 12.31 -35.83 -3.62
CA THR A 49 13.28 -36.84 -4.11
C THR A 49 12.79 -38.23 -3.70
N GLU A 50 11.89 -38.86 -4.45
CA GLU A 50 11.77 -40.34 -4.41
C GLU A 50 11.49 -40.86 -5.82
N GLY A 51 12.46 -41.58 -6.36
CA GLY A 51 12.44 -42.16 -7.70
C GLY A 51 13.80 -42.75 -8.07
N ALA A 52 14.16 -43.88 -7.47
CA ALA A 52 15.12 -44.84 -8.02
C ALA A 52 14.92 -46.22 -7.36
N GLU A 53 14.36 -47.16 -8.11
CA GLU A 53 14.25 -48.59 -7.76
C GLU A 53 15.62 -49.28 -7.77
N ASN A 54 15.83 -50.24 -6.86
CA ASN A 54 16.75 -51.35 -7.06
C ASN A 54 16.16 -52.63 -6.42
N PRO A 55 15.92 -53.72 -7.20
CA PRO A 55 15.33 -54.95 -6.69
C PRO A 55 16.40 -56.02 -6.47
N ALA A 56 16.67 -56.37 -5.22
CA ALA A 56 17.07 -57.72 -4.78
C ALA A 56 17.68 -57.64 -3.37
N VAL A 57 16.93 -58.06 -2.36
CA VAL A 57 17.28 -59.18 -1.44
C VAL A 57 15.99 -59.57 -0.73
N ARG A 58 15.63 -60.84 -0.87
CA ARG A 58 14.49 -61.50 -0.23
C ARG A 58 15.06 -62.37 0.88
N GLU A 59 14.69 -62.14 2.14
CA GLU A 59 14.39 -63.20 3.12
C GLU A 59 13.83 -62.64 4.45
N THR A 60 12.58 -63.06 4.69
CA THR A 60 11.81 -63.19 5.94
C THR A 60 12.42 -62.73 7.27
N VAL A 61 11.86 -61.65 7.82
CA VAL A 61 11.47 -61.57 9.23
C VAL A 61 10.11 -60.89 9.29
N SER A 62 9.14 -61.56 9.90
CA SER A 62 7.80 -61.03 10.14
C SER A 62 7.87 -59.88 11.14
N GLU A 63 7.86 -58.64 10.66
CA GLU A 63 7.47 -57.51 11.47
C GLU A 63 6.36 -56.77 10.74
N GLN A 64 5.14 -57.15 11.07
CA GLN A 64 3.98 -56.29 10.86
C GLN A 64 4.33 -54.96 11.57
N PRO A 65 4.48 -53.83 10.84
CA PRO A 65 4.76 -52.56 11.48
C PRO A 65 3.64 -52.34 12.51
N PRO A 66 3.94 -51.99 13.77
CA PRO A 66 2.87 -51.71 14.71
C PRO A 66 2.04 -50.60 14.09
N ALA A 67 0.79 -50.92 13.77
CA ALA A 67 -0.15 -49.96 13.25
C ALA A 67 -0.51 -49.03 14.41
N TYR A 68 0.34 -48.06 14.72
CA TYR A 68 -0.06 -46.87 15.46
C TYR A 68 -0.91 -46.02 14.51
N LYS A 69 -2.13 -46.50 14.24
CA LYS A 69 -3.23 -45.59 14.01
C LYS A 69 -3.57 -45.02 15.37
N GLU A 70 -2.80 -44.02 15.77
CA GLU A 70 -3.26 -43.09 16.79
C GLU A 70 -4.42 -42.31 16.14
N SER A 71 -5.61 -42.93 16.18
CA SER A 71 -6.84 -42.28 15.82
C SER A 71 -7.11 -41.28 16.93
N TYR A 72 -6.73 -40.03 16.71
CA TYR A 72 -7.09 -38.92 17.58
C TYR A 72 -8.61 -38.71 17.54
N GLU A 73 -9.36 -39.59 18.20
CA GLU A 73 -10.76 -39.36 18.48
C GLU A 73 -10.85 -38.26 19.53
N PHE A 74 -11.18 -37.06 19.07
CA PHE A 74 -11.51 -35.96 19.96
C PHE A 74 -12.56 -36.43 20.96
N SER A 75 -12.29 -36.29 22.26
CA SER A 75 -13.29 -36.52 23.30
C SER A 75 -14.54 -35.67 23.03
N PRO A 76 -15.76 -36.11 23.38
CA PRO A 76 -16.98 -35.31 23.23
C PRO A 76 -16.81 -33.88 23.74
N VAL A 77 -16.09 -33.70 24.85
CA VAL A 77 -15.80 -32.38 25.44
C VAL A 77 -14.93 -31.52 24.53
N GLN A 78 -13.88 -32.10 23.93
CA GLN A 78 -13.00 -31.38 23.01
C GLN A 78 -13.74 -30.99 21.72
N ARG A 79 -14.66 -31.84 21.21
CA ARG A 79 -15.51 -31.50 20.06
C ARG A 79 -16.42 -30.31 20.34
N HIS A 80 -17.05 -30.27 21.51
CA HIS A 80 -17.91 -29.15 21.90
C HIS A 80 -17.12 -27.85 22.03
N ARG A 81 -15.90 -27.91 22.59
CA ARG A 81 -15.03 -26.75 22.70
C ARG A 81 -14.62 -26.21 21.33
N VAL A 82 -14.13 -27.07 20.44
CA VAL A 82 -13.77 -26.69 19.06
C VAL A 82 -14.98 -26.15 18.31
N HIS A 83 -16.16 -26.74 18.50
CA HIS A 83 -17.39 -26.23 17.89
C HIS A 83 -17.76 -24.82 18.39
N GLY A 84 -17.56 -24.52 19.68
CA GLY A 84 -17.71 -23.18 20.24
C GLY A 84 -16.72 -22.19 19.64
N GLU A 85 -15.44 -22.56 19.58
CA GLU A 85 -14.38 -21.73 18.98
C GLU A 85 -14.66 -21.44 17.49
N ILE A 86 -15.13 -22.44 16.72
CA ILE A 86 -15.55 -22.26 15.32
C ILE A 86 -16.71 -21.27 15.22
N LYS A 87 -17.72 -21.39 16.09
CA LYS A 87 -18.89 -20.51 16.08
C LYS A 87 -18.49 -19.05 16.39
N ASP A 88 -17.61 -18.85 17.36
CA ASP A 88 -17.11 -17.53 17.71
C ASP A 88 -16.28 -16.91 16.58
N LEU A 89 -15.44 -17.71 15.92
CA LEU A 89 -14.69 -17.27 14.74
C LEU A 89 -15.61 -16.90 13.58
N LEU A 90 -16.67 -17.68 13.32
CA LEU A 90 -17.66 -17.36 12.29
C LEU A 90 -18.38 -16.03 12.58
N ASN A 91 -18.83 -15.83 13.82
CA ASN A 91 -19.45 -14.56 14.22
C ASN A 91 -18.49 -13.37 14.02
N ARG A 92 -17.20 -13.56 14.30
CA ARG A 92 -16.19 -12.52 14.11
C ARG A 92 -15.91 -12.24 12.64
N ILE A 93 -15.92 -13.26 11.79
CA ILE A 93 -15.84 -13.11 10.33
C ILE A 93 -17.04 -12.30 9.82
N ASP A 94 -18.25 -12.59 10.29
CA ASP A 94 -19.46 -11.87 9.88
C ASP A 94 -19.41 -10.39 10.28
N LEU A 95 -18.94 -10.09 11.49
CA LEU A 95 -18.74 -8.71 11.95
C LEU A 95 -17.71 -7.98 11.06
N LEU A 96 -16.54 -8.59 10.84
CA LEU A 96 -15.49 -8.01 10.01
C LEU A 96 -15.95 -7.79 8.56
N ASN A 97 -16.76 -8.70 8.02
CA ASN A 97 -17.35 -8.55 6.68
C ASN A 97 -18.31 -7.35 6.61
N SER A 98 -19.10 -7.12 7.65
CA SER A 98 -19.99 -5.96 7.76
C SER A 98 -19.20 -4.65 7.83
N GLU A 99 -18.15 -4.60 8.65
CA GLU A 99 -17.23 -3.45 8.75
C GLU A 99 -16.54 -3.17 7.41
N LEU A 100 -16.06 -4.21 6.73
CA LEU A 100 -15.43 -4.11 5.42
C LEU A 100 -16.41 -3.56 4.36
N ALA A 101 -17.67 -3.98 4.39
CA ALA A 101 -18.70 -3.43 3.50
C ALA A 101 -18.98 -1.95 3.80
N SER A 102 -18.99 -1.56 5.07
CA SER A 102 -19.14 -0.15 5.48
C SER A 102 -17.97 0.70 4.98
N LEU A 103 -16.73 0.27 5.22
CA LEU A 103 -15.52 0.98 4.78
C LEU A 103 -15.48 1.13 3.26
N LYS A 104 -15.87 0.09 2.50
CA LYS A 104 -15.96 0.18 1.03
C LYS A 104 -16.94 1.26 0.56
N ARG A 105 -18.08 1.42 1.24
CA ARG A 105 -19.04 2.49 0.91
C ARG A 105 -18.45 3.86 1.22
N GLU A 106 -17.78 4.00 2.35
CA GLU A 106 -17.15 5.26 2.73
C GLU A 106 -16.04 5.68 1.76
N ILE A 107 -15.21 4.75 1.31
CA ILE A 107 -14.20 4.99 0.27
C ILE A 107 -14.86 5.48 -1.02
N SER A 108 -15.91 4.78 -1.49
CA SER A 108 -16.62 5.18 -2.71
C SER A 108 -17.23 6.58 -2.61
N GLU A 109 -17.70 6.98 -1.43
CA GLU A 109 -18.26 8.32 -1.22
C GLU A 109 -17.15 9.38 -1.20
N ARG A 110 -16.03 9.09 -0.52
CA ARG A 110 -14.85 9.96 -0.54
C ARG A 110 -14.30 10.14 -1.95
N ASP A 111 -14.27 9.10 -2.77
CA ASP A 111 -13.83 9.19 -4.17
C ASP A 111 -14.72 10.12 -5.00
N ARG A 112 -16.05 10.09 -4.78
CA ARG A 112 -16.98 11.03 -5.43
C ARG A 112 -16.69 12.46 -5.01
N ILE A 113 -16.50 12.71 -3.72
CA ILE A 113 -16.17 14.03 -3.18
C ILE A 113 -14.85 14.54 -3.76
N ILE A 114 -13.83 13.69 -3.85
CA ILE A 114 -12.54 14.03 -4.47
C ILE A 114 -12.75 14.46 -5.93
N ASN A 115 -13.55 13.72 -6.69
CA ASN A 115 -13.82 14.07 -8.09
C ASN A 115 -14.62 15.38 -8.22
N GLU A 116 -15.59 15.63 -7.35
CA GLU A 116 -16.32 16.90 -7.33
C GLU A 116 -15.40 18.08 -7.01
N LEU A 117 -14.54 17.93 -6.00
CA LEU A 117 -13.56 18.95 -5.64
C LEU A 117 -12.53 19.19 -6.75
N LYS A 118 -12.08 18.14 -7.45
CA LYS A 118 -11.22 18.30 -8.63
C LYS A 118 -11.89 19.12 -9.71
N ASN A 119 -13.15 18.84 -10.03
CA ASN A 119 -13.90 19.59 -11.03
C ASN A 119 -14.06 21.07 -10.62
N LYS A 120 -14.36 21.35 -9.34
CA LYS A 120 -14.43 22.74 -8.84
C LYS A 120 -13.07 23.45 -8.91
N ILE A 121 -11.97 22.74 -8.63
CA ILE A 121 -10.62 23.30 -8.78
C ILE A 121 -10.35 23.60 -10.24
N GLU A 122 -10.71 22.72 -11.18
CA GLU A 122 -10.56 22.99 -12.61
C GLU A 122 -11.39 24.20 -13.04
N GLU A 123 -12.64 24.30 -12.59
CA GLU A 123 -13.53 25.44 -12.89
C GLU A 123 -12.98 26.77 -12.35
N VAL A 124 -12.42 26.79 -11.14
CA VAL A 124 -11.80 28.00 -10.56
C VAL A 124 -10.40 28.27 -11.13
N SER A 125 -9.68 27.23 -11.58
CA SER A 125 -8.37 27.37 -12.22
C SER A 125 -8.48 27.78 -13.69
N GLU A 126 -9.65 27.64 -14.30
CA GLU A 126 -10.01 28.33 -15.53
C GLU A 126 -10.44 29.75 -15.17
N PRO A 127 -9.63 30.80 -15.42
CA PRO A 127 -10.06 32.16 -15.16
C PRO A 127 -11.25 32.49 -16.06
N SER A 128 -12.46 32.47 -15.49
CA SER A 128 -13.64 33.07 -16.07
C SER A 128 -13.53 34.60 -15.90
N PHE A 129 -12.75 35.25 -16.74
CA PHE A 129 -12.78 36.70 -16.88
C PHE A 129 -12.91 37.01 -18.36
N SER A 130 -13.96 37.73 -18.74
CA SER A 130 -14.05 38.36 -20.05
C SER A 130 -13.02 39.48 -20.09
N VAL A 131 -11.75 39.13 -20.31
CA VAL A 131 -10.68 40.11 -20.52
C VAL A 131 -10.61 40.33 -22.02
N ASP A 132 -10.60 41.57 -22.43
CA ASP A 132 -10.05 41.96 -23.73
C ASP A 132 -8.68 41.27 -23.97
N GLN A 133 -8.40 40.90 -25.22
CA GLN A 133 -7.20 40.11 -25.60
C GLN A 133 -5.89 40.64 -25.00
N ALA A 134 -5.83 41.94 -24.71
CA ALA A 134 -4.72 42.59 -24.04
C ALA A 134 -4.46 42.07 -22.61
N GLY A 135 -5.50 41.87 -21.79
CA GLY A 135 -5.33 41.40 -20.43
C GLY A 135 -5.16 39.88 -20.33
N GLU A 136 -5.67 39.09 -21.29
CA GLU A 136 -5.29 37.67 -21.38
C GLU A 136 -3.80 37.51 -21.70
N ALA A 137 -3.23 38.34 -22.59
CA ALA A 137 -1.80 38.34 -22.86
C ALA A 137 -0.96 38.78 -21.64
N GLU A 138 -1.43 39.78 -20.89
CA GLU A 138 -0.75 40.26 -19.67
C GLU A 138 -0.73 39.19 -18.57
N TYR A 139 -1.84 38.46 -18.40
CA TYR A 139 -1.92 37.34 -17.47
C TYR A 139 -0.88 36.25 -17.76
N TYR A 140 -0.74 35.82 -19.02
CA TYR A 140 0.28 34.81 -19.35
C TYR A 140 1.71 35.33 -19.19
N ARG A 141 1.95 36.63 -19.36
CA ARG A 141 3.26 37.24 -19.06
C ARG A 141 3.56 37.23 -17.56
N GLU A 142 2.57 37.54 -16.73
CA GLU A 142 2.71 37.50 -15.27
C GLU A 142 2.97 36.07 -14.77
N LEU A 143 2.27 35.07 -15.33
CA LEU A 143 2.52 33.66 -15.03
C LEU A 143 3.93 33.22 -15.41
N LEU A 144 4.47 33.67 -16.56
CA LEU A 144 5.84 33.38 -16.96
C LEU A 144 6.86 34.00 -16.00
N ALA A 145 6.64 35.25 -15.57
CA ALA A 145 7.49 35.91 -14.59
C ALA A 145 7.47 35.19 -13.22
N ALA A 146 6.29 34.82 -12.75
CA ALA A 146 6.16 34.05 -11.51
C ALA A 146 6.83 32.66 -11.62
N LEU A 147 6.73 32.01 -12.78
CA LEU A 147 7.38 30.73 -13.05
C LEU A 147 8.91 30.84 -13.02
N GLU A 148 9.47 31.93 -13.55
CA GLU A 148 10.91 32.22 -13.48
C GLU A 148 11.38 32.41 -12.04
N VAL A 149 10.61 33.14 -11.23
CA VAL A 149 10.90 33.31 -9.79
C VAL A 149 10.90 31.97 -9.08
N LYS A 150 9.90 31.12 -9.33
CA LYS A 150 9.80 29.78 -8.72
C LYS A 150 10.93 28.84 -9.13
N TYR A 151 11.37 28.92 -10.38
CA TYR A 151 12.53 28.14 -10.82
C TYR A 151 13.82 28.64 -10.18
N ALA A 152 14.00 29.97 -10.10
CA ALA A 152 15.14 30.59 -9.43
C ALA A 152 15.18 30.31 -7.92
N SER A 153 14.02 30.20 -7.26
CA SER A 153 13.93 29.82 -5.84
C SER A 153 14.08 28.32 -5.59
N GLY A 154 14.13 27.49 -6.64
CA GLY A 154 14.23 26.04 -6.53
C GLY A 154 12.93 25.34 -6.11
N GLU A 155 11.79 26.04 -6.14
CA GLU A 155 10.47 25.49 -5.82
C GLU A 155 9.98 24.49 -6.86
N ILE A 156 10.44 24.63 -8.10
CA ILE A 156 10.07 23.74 -9.22
C ILE A 156 11.31 23.20 -9.92
N SER A 157 11.21 21.98 -10.44
CA SER A 157 12.27 21.35 -11.22
C SER A 157 12.43 22.00 -12.60
N LEU A 158 13.61 21.85 -13.22
CA LEU A 158 13.85 22.32 -14.60
C LEU A 158 12.89 21.70 -15.61
N GLU A 159 12.54 20.42 -15.42
CA GLU A 159 11.61 19.72 -16.31
C GLU A 159 10.19 20.27 -16.20
N GLU A 160 9.74 20.54 -14.98
CA GLU A 160 8.46 21.17 -14.70
C GLU A 160 8.41 22.62 -15.20
N TYR A 161 9.48 23.40 -14.99
CA TYR A 161 9.65 24.74 -15.54
C TYR A 161 9.50 24.74 -17.06
N ASN A 162 10.23 23.88 -17.78
CA ASN A 162 10.18 23.82 -19.24
C ASN A 162 8.78 23.42 -19.76
N ARG A 163 8.13 22.47 -19.09
CA ARG A 163 6.76 22.05 -19.44
C ARG A 163 5.76 23.19 -19.28
N LEU A 164 5.79 23.89 -18.15
CA LEU A 164 4.89 25.02 -17.85
C LEU A 164 5.19 26.22 -18.76
N LYS A 165 6.47 26.55 -18.96
CA LYS A 165 6.91 27.62 -19.85
C LYS A 165 6.39 27.42 -21.27
N SER A 166 6.59 26.23 -21.84
CA SER A 166 6.08 25.88 -23.17
C SER A 166 4.56 26.02 -23.26
N LYS A 167 3.83 25.56 -22.22
CA LYS A 167 2.37 25.71 -22.15
C LYS A 167 1.96 27.19 -22.17
N TYR A 168 2.56 28.04 -21.34
CA TYR A 168 2.19 29.45 -21.26
C TYR A 168 2.62 30.26 -22.49
N GLU A 169 3.80 30.01 -23.05
CA GLU A 169 4.24 30.63 -24.31
C GLU A 169 3.33 30.25 -25.48
N SER A 170 2.88 28.99 -25.54
CA SER A 170 1.93 28.54 -26.57
C SER A 170 0.58 29.24 -26.48
N LYS A 171 0.15 29.60 -25.27
CA LYS A 171 -1.08 30.35 -25.02
C LYS A 171 -0.90 31.82 -25.35
N LEU A 172 0.22 32.42 -24.95
CA LEU A 172 0.55 33.82 -25.26
C LEU A 172 0.59 34.08 -26.78
N LYS A 173 1.10 33.14 -27.59
CA LYS A 173 1.12 33.24 -29.06
C LYS A 173 -0.26 33.28 -29.73
N LYS A 174 -1.34 32.99 -29.00
CA LYS A 174 -2.73 33.03 -29.52
C LYS A 174 -3.35 34.42 -29.45
N TYR A 175 -2.66 35.37 -28.80
CA TYR A 175 -3.03 36.78 -28.66
C TYR A 175 -1.98 37.65 -29.34
#